data_AF-A0A2G7LPI1-F1
#
_entry.id   AF-A0A2G7LPI1-F1
#
_cell.length_a   1.000
_cell.length_b   1.000
_cell.length_c   1.000
_cell.angle_alpha   90.00
_cell.angle_beta   90.00
_cell.angle_gamma   90.00
#
_symmetry.space_group_name_H-M   'P 1'
#
loop_
_entity.id
_entity.type
_entity.pdbx_description
1 polymer ?
#
loop_
_entity_poly.entity_id
_entity_poly.type
_entity_poly.pdbx_seq_one_letter_code
_entity_poly.pdbx_strand_id
1 'polypeptide(L)' 'MDFREETPEEKRERLRQEELKGNPMGTLGDGVNRAQFGSFADLVGGLGWKGTGILIILLVLGYVVYKLVS' A
#
# COMPACT_ATOMS: atom_id res chain seq x y z
N MET A 1 33.24 30.12 18.02
CA MET A 1 31.96 29.40 18.05
C MET A 1 31.00 30.23 17.21
N ASP A 2 30.78 29.81 15.97
CA ASP A 2 29.95 30.54 15.02
C ASP A 2 28.49 30.15 15.28
N PHE A 3 27.79 30.98 16.06
CA PHE A 3 26.34 30.90 16.18
C PHE A 3 25.75 31.43 14.88
N ARG A 4 25.83 30.61 13.82
CA ARG A 4 24.97 30.79 12.65
C ARG A 4 23.55 30.69 13.18
N GLU A 5 22.90 31.83 13.31
CA GLU A 5 21.49 31.91 13.68
C GLU A 5 20.71 31.14 12.62
N GLU A 6 20.39 29.86 12.91
CA GLU A 6 19.49 29.08 12.06
C GLU A 6 18.26 29.95 11.81
N THR A 7 18.01 30.24 10.55
CA THR A 7 16.89 31.06 10.16
C THR A 7 15.59 30.42 10.69
N PRO A 8 14.56 31.22 11.04
CA PRO A 8 13.31 30.68 11.54
C PRO A 8 12.66 29.66 10.58
N GLU A 9 13.00 29.72 9.29
CA GLU A 9 12.62 28.75 8.27
C GLU A 9 13.37 27.42 8.44
N GLU A 10 14.69 27.43 8.61
CA GLU A 10 15.48 26.22 8.87
C GLU A 10 15.07 25.52 10.17
N LYS A 11 14.78 26.28 11.24
CA LYS A 11 14.26 25.70 12.49
C LYS A 11 12.93 25.00 12.30
N ARG A 12 12.01 25.60 11.52
CA ARG A 12 10.73 24.97 11.17
C ARG A 12 10.92 23.72 10.34
N GLU A 13 11.84 23.74 9.38
CA GLU A 13 12.09 22.61 8.51
C GLU A 13 12.74 21.45 9.26
N ARG A 14 13.69 21.74 10.17
CA ARG A 14 14.25 20.73 11.08
C ARG A 14 13.20 20.09 11.97
N LEU A 15 12.34 20.87 12.62
CA LEU A 15 11.24 20.34 13.43
C LEU A 15 10.31 19.45 12.59
N ARG A 16 10.00 19.84 11.36
CA ARG A 16 9.18 19.04 10.43
C ARG A 16 9.86 17.71 10.06
N GLN A 17 11.18 17.72 9.86
CA GLN A 17 11.96 16.51 9.61
C GLN A 17 12.12 15.62 10.85
N GLU A 18 12.23 16.21 12.04
CA GLU A 18 12.29 15.49 13.33
C GLU A 18 10.96 14.80 13.62
N GLU A 19 9.82 15.42 13.34
CA GLU A 19 8.48 14.80 13.43
C GLU A 19 8.32 13.66 12.41
N LEU A 20 8.76 13.87 11.15
CA LEU A 20 8.76 12.83 10.11
C LEU A 20 9.66 11.63 10.47
N LYS A 21 10.81 11.88 11.12
CA LYS A 21 11.71 10.83 11.64
C LYS A 21 11.18 10.16 12.91
N GLY A 22 10.44 10.89 13.74
CA GLY A 22 9.84 10.41 14.99
C GLY A 22 8.61 9.53 14.76
N ASN A 23 7.92 9.70 13.62
CA ASN A 23 6.80 8.85 13.21
C ASN A 23 7.06 8.11 11.88
N PRO A 24 8.12 7.28 11.78
CA PRO A 24 8.41 6.52 10.57
C PRO A 24 7.31 5.48 10.28
N MET A 25 6.57 5.08 11.31
CA MET A 25 5.48 4.11 11.20
C MET A 25 4.20 4.70 10.61
N GLY A 26 3.97 6.02 10.72
CA GLY A 26 2.80 6.68 10.10
C GLY A 26 2.86 6.73 8.58
N THR A 27 4.03 7.07 8.03
CA THR A 27 4.22 7.15 6.56
C THR A 27 4.30 5.78 5.91
N LEU A 28 4.93 4.81 6.60
CA LEU A 28 4.96 3.42 6.17
C LEU A 28 3.60 2.75 6.35
N GLY A 29 2.86 3.06 7.42
CA GLY A 29 1.51 2.56 7.67
C GLY A 29 0.50 3.01 6.61
N ASP A 30 0.59 4.27 6.18
CA ASP A 30 -0.20 4.79 5.05
C ASP A 30 0.25 4.17 3.72
N GLY A 31 1.56 4.01 3.50
CA GLY A 31 2.09 3.33 2.32
C GLY A 31 1.69 1.86 2.22
N VAL A 32 1.70 1.13 3.34
CA VAL A 32 1.31 -0.28 3.46
C VAL A 32 -0.20 -0.44 3.38
N ASN A 33 -1.01 0.39 4.04
CA ASN A 33 -2.47 0.37 3.85
C ASN A 33 -2.84 0.67 2.39
N ARG A 34 -2.19 1.67 1.78
CA ARG A 34 -2.40 2.01 0.38
C ARG A 34 -1.92 0.91 -0.56
N ALA A 35 -0.81 0.23 -0.26
CA ALA A 35 -0.32 -0.88 -1.07
C ALA A 35 -1.15 -2.16 -0.88
N GLN A 36 -1.66 -2.45 0.32
CA GLN A 36 -2.47 -3.63 0.58
C GLN A 36 -3.85 -3.55 -0.10
N PHE A 37 -4.53 -2.40 0.01
CA PHE A 37 -5.82 -2.21 -0.65
C PHE A 37 -5.67 -1.82 -2.13
N GLY A 38 -4.63 -1.06 -2.46
CA GLY A 38 -4.30 -0.65 -3.82
C GLY A 38 -3.84 -1.83 -4.67
N SER A 39 -2.91 -2.66 -4.22
CA SER A 39 -2.34 -3.73 -5.06
C SER A 39 -3.37 -4.75 -5.52
N PHE A 40 -4.31 -5.17 -4.66
CA PHE A 40 -5.34 -6.12 -5.07
C PHE A 40 -6.39 -5.48 -5.99
N ALA A 41 -6.78 -4.24 -5.71
CA ALA A 41 -7.71 -3.49 -6.57
C ALA A 41 -7.07 -3.11 -7.92
N ASP A 42 -5.77 -2.83 -7.96
CA ASP A 42 -4.98 -2.53 -9.15
C ASP A 42 -4.68 -3.81 -9.94
N LEU A 43 -4.49 -4.96 -9.27
CA LEU A 43 -4.44 -6.28 -9.92
C LEU A 43 -5.77 -6.64 -10.56
N VAL A 44 -6.89 -6.51 -9.83
CA VAL A 44 -8.24 -6.80 -10.36
C VAL A 44 -8.68 -5.78 -11.42
N GLY A 45 -8.27 -4.51 -11.26
CA GLY A 45 -8.52 -3.43 -12.21
C GLY A 45 -7.65 -3.51 -13.47
N GLY A 46 -6.38 -3.88 -13.32
CA GLY A 46 -5.38 -3.98 -14.39
C GLY A 46 -5.46 -5.27 -15.22
N LEU A 47 -5.82 -6.40 -14.60
CA LEU A 47 -6.24 -7.62 -15.33
C LEU A 47 -7.65 -7.49 -15.90
N GLY A 48 -8.42 -6.51 -15.41
CA GLY A 48 -9.79 -6.28 -15.76
C GLY A 48 -10.73 -7.26 -15.07
N TRP A 49 -11.87 -6.74 -14.61
CA TRP A 49 -12.95 -7.50 -13.97
C TRP A 49 -13.40 -8.73 -14.77
N LYS A 50 -13.23 -8.71 -16.10
CA LYS A 50 -13.52 -9.84 -16.99
C LYS A 50 -12.55 -11.01 -16.78
N GLY A 51 -11.25 -10.75 -16.64
CA GLY A 51 -10.22 -11.77 -16.42
C GLY A 51 -10.35 -12.41 -15.04
N THR A 52 -10.52 -11.57 -14.01
CA THR A 52 -10.76 -12.04 -12.64
C THR A 52 -12.05 -12.87 -12.55
N GLY A 53 -13.12 -12.45 -13.22
CA GLY A 53 -14.39 -13.19 -13.24
C GLY A 53 -14.25 -14.60 -13.85
N ILE A 54 -13.56 -14.72 -14.99
CA ILE A 54 -13.32 -16.02 -15.63
C ILE A 54 -12.47 -16.94 -14.74
N LEU A 55 -11.44 -16.39 -14.09
CA LEU A 55 -10.56 -17.14 -13.21
C LEU A 55 -11.31 -17.72 -12.00
N ILE A 56 -12.19 -16.91 -11.39
CA ILE A 56 -13.06 -17.36 -10.29
C ILE A 56 -14.00 -18.47 -10.77
N ILE A 57 -14.61 -18.32 -11.94
CA ILE A 57 -15.51 -19.35 -12.50
C ILE A 57 -14.77 -20.68 -12.69
N LEU A 58 -13.56 -20.67 -13.25
CA LEU A 58 -12.75 -21.88 -13.44
C LEU A 58 -12.37 -22.54 -12.10
N LEU A 59 -12.00 -21.76 -11.10
CA LEU A 59 -11.68 -22.28 -9.76
C LEU A 59 -12.89 -22.95 -9.11
N VAL A 60 -14.07 -22.31 -9.21
CA VAL A 60 -15.31 -22.87 -8.65
C VAL A 60 -15.72 -24.13 -9.40
N LEU A 61 -15.74 -24.13 -10.74
CA LEU A 61 -16.07 -25.32 -11.51
C LEU A 61 -15.10 -26.46 -11.25
N GLY A 62 -13.79 -26.18 -11.25
CA GLY A 62 -12.76 -27.18 -10.98
C GLY A 62 -12.91 -27.78 -9.59
N TYR A 63 -13.19 -26.97 -8.57
CA TYR A 63 -13.45 -27.43 -7.21
C TYR A 63 -14.71 -28.31 -7.14
N VAL A 64 -15.81 -27.90 -7.80
CA VAL A 64 -17.05 -28.68 -7.83
C VAL A 64 -16.83 -30.04 -8.49
N VAL A 65 -16.13 -30.09 -9.63
CA VAL A 65 -15.79 -31.35 -10.30
C VAL A 65 -14.88 -32.21 -9.42
N TYR A 66 -13.85 -31.63 -8.81
CA TYR A 66 -12.97 -32.35 -7.88
C TYR A 66 -13.75 -32.94 -6.70
N LYS A 67 -14.68 -32.19 -6.11
CA LYS A 67 -15.54 -32.65 -5.02
C LYS A 67 -16.61 -33.67 -5.43
N LEU A 68 -16.96 -33.76 -6.71
CA LEU A 68 -17.90 -34.75 -7.24
C LEU A 68 -17.20 -36.04 -7.67
N VAL A 69 -15.94 -35.95 -8.11
CA VAL A 69 -15.12 -37.08 -8.56
C VAL A 69 -14.34 -37.72 -7.41
N SER A 70 -13.94 -36.92 -6.41
CA SER A 70 -13.26 -37.38 -5.19
C SER A 70 -14.23 -37.68 -4.06
#